data_AF-A0A3T0L2V8-F1
#
_entry.id   AF-A0A3T0L2V8-F1
#
_cell.length_a   1.000
_cell.length_b   1.000
_cell.length_c   1.000
_cell.angle_alpha   90.00
_cell.angle_beta   90.00
_cell.angle_gamma   90.00
#
_symmetry.space_group_name_H-M   'P 1'
#
loop_
_entity.id
_entity.type
_entity.pdbx_description
1 polymer ?
#
loop_
_entity_poly.entity_id
_entity_poly.type
_entity_poly.pdbx_seq_one_letter_code
_entity_poly.pdbx_strand_id
1 'polypeptide(L)' 'MAAPWDNPKEKEKDKTFVACTEKYEKEYEIHKFEHNAKQKVKKAIEKCCKEIPAPHPREKFEECMKKYLKN' A
#
# COMPACT_ATOMS: atom_id res chain seq x y z
N MET A 1 -7.84 26.96 15.24
CA MET A 1 -7.31 25.65 15.70
C MET A 1 -7.13 24.78 14.48
N ALA A 2 -5.93 24.69 13.92
CA ALA A 2 -5.63 23.74 12.85
C ALA A 2 -5.57 22.33 13.47
N ALA A 3 -6.26 21.36 12.87
CA ALA A 3 -6.21 19.99 13.32
C ALA A 3 -4.75 19.47 13.24
N PRO A 4 -4.28 18.67 14.22
CA PRO A 4 -2.89 18.18 14.27
C PRO A 4 -2.49 17.24 13.10
N TRP A 5 -3.38 17.05 12.12
CA TRP A 5 -3.20 16.16 10.97
C TRP A 5 -2.91 16.90 9.66
N ASP A 6 -2.84 18.24 9.69
CA ASP A 6 -2.64 19.08 8.50
C ASP A 6 -1.18 19.53 8.34
N ASN A 7 -0.23 18.68 8.68
CA ASN A 7 1.19 18.94 8.42
C ASN A 7 1.62 18.22 7.13
N PRO A 8 1.61 18.88 5.95
CA PRO A 8 1.94 18.25 4.67
C PRO A 8 3.37 17.66 4.64
N LYS A 9 4.27 18.17 5.49
CA LYS A 9 5.64 17.66 5.64
C LYS A 9 5.73 16.28 6.31
N GLU A 10 4.76 15.91 7.14
CA GLU A 10 4.74 14.58 7.78
C GLU A 10 4.06 13.54 6.88
N LYS A 11 3.09 13.95 6.05
CA LYS A 11 2.51 13.11 5.00
C LYS A 11 3.54 12.59 3.99
N GLU A 12 4.68 13.25 3.84
CA GLU A 12 5.73 12.82 2.91
C GLU A 12 6.56 11.65 3.46
N LYS A 13 6.71 11.54 4.79
CA LYS A 13 7.44 10.43 5.42
C LYS A 13 6.61 9.16 5.49
N ASP A 14 5.31 9.24 5.77
CA ASP A 14 4.41 8.07 5.74
C ASP A 14 4.20 7.48 4.33
N LYS A 15 4.53 8.22 3.26
CA LYS A 15 4.52 7.67 1.89
C LYS A 15 5.60 6.63 1.63
N THR A 16 6.57 6.46 2.52
CA THR A 16 7.71 5.58 2.27
C THR A 16 7.43 4.12 2.62
N PHE A 17 6.39 3.83 3.39
CA PHE A 17 6.09 2.49 3.91
C PHE A 17 4.61 2.14 3.73
N VAL A 18 4.32 0.85 3.61
CA VAL A 18 2.96 0.32 3.42
C VAL A 18 2.51 -0.39 4.69
N ALA A 19 1.42 0.07 5.27
CA ALA A 19 0.85 -0.52 6.47
C ALA A 19 -0.01 -1.76 6.11
N CYS A 20 0.65 -2.89 5.91
CA CYS A 20 0.03 -4.18 5.54
C CYS A 20 -1.09 -4.69 6.45
N THR A 21 -1.13 -4.24 7.70
CA THR A 21 -2.16 -4.60 8.68
C THR A 21 -3.33 -3.63 8.71
N GLU A 22 -3.15 -2.41 8.22
CA GLU A 22 -4.16 -1.36 8.29
C GLU A 22 -5.20 -1.52 7.19
N LYS A 23 -6.47 -1.51 7.59
CA LYS A 23 -7.60 -1.65 6.66
C LYS A 23 -7.61 -0.52 5.63
N TYR A 24 -7.31 0.71 6.06
CA TYR A 24 -7.26 1.88 5.19
C TYR A 24 -6.25 1.73 4.05
N GLU A 25 -5.04 1.24 4.32
CA GLU A 25 -4.01 1.02 3.30
C GLU A 25 -4.43 -0.06 2.29
N LYS A 26 -5.06 -1.15 2.77
CA LYS A 26 -5.59 -2.19 1.88
C LYS A 26 -6.66 -1.63 0.95
N GLU A 27 -7.58 -0.83 1.48
CA GLU A 27 -8.64 -0.20 0.70
C GLU A 27 -8.07 0.83 -0.30
N TYR A 28 -7.05 1.59 0.10
CA TYR A 28 -6.32 2.51 -0.78
C TYR A 28 -5.67 1.78 -1.96
N GLU A 29 -4.93 0.69 -1.70
CA GLU A 29 -4.29 -0.12 -2.75
C GLU A 29 -5.34 -0.79 -3.66
N ILE A 30 -6.46 -1.27 -3.10
CA ILE A 30 -7.58 -1.82 -3.90
C ILE A 30 -8.16 -0.75 -4.84
N HIS A 31 -8.31 0.49 -4.37
CA HIS A 31 -8.79 1.59 -5.21
C HIS A 31 -7.74 1.99 -6.24
N LYS A 32 -6.46 2.06 -5.87
CA LYS A 32 -5.36 2.40 -6.78
C LYS A 32 -5.22 1.39 -7.93
N PHE A 33 -5.44 0.11 -7.65
CA PHE A 33 -5.43 -0.97 -8.63
C PHE A 33 -6.85 -1.41 -9.03
N GLU A 34 -7.84 -0.51 -8.98
CA GLU A 34 -9.25 -0.83 -9.29
C GLU A 34 -9.47 -1.39 -10.70
N HIS A 35 -8.56 -1.09 -11.63
CA HIS A 35 -8.54 -1.67 -12.98
C HIS A 35 -8.31 -3.19 -12.98
N ASN A 36 -7.83 -3.76 -11.87
CA ASN A 36 -7.68 -5.20 -11.67
C ASN A 36 -8.83 -5.76 -10.81
N ALA A 37 -9.10 -7.05 -10.95
CA ALA A 37 -10.09 -7.71 -10.10
C ALA A 37 -9.73 -7.54 -8.61
N LYS A 38 -10.66 -6.99 -7.80
CA LYS A 38 -10.47 -6.73 -6.36
C LYS A 38 -9.91 -7.94 -5.59
N GLN A 39 -10.34 -9.15 -5.94
CA GLN A 39 -9.83 -10.38 -5.33
C GLN A 39 -8.34 -10.62 -5.66
N LYS A 40 -7.91 -10.32 -6.89
CA LYS A 40 -6.51 -10.43 -7.32
C LYS A 40 -5.64 -9.42 -6.57
N VAL A 41 -6.11 -8.18 -6.43
CA VAL A 41 -5.41 -7.12 -5.67
C VAL A 41 -5.27 -7.50 -4.21
N LYS A 42 -6.34 -7.97 -3.54
CA LYS A 42 -6.26 -8.46 -2.15
C LYS A 42 -5.23 -9.56 -1.97
N LYS A 43 -5.24 -10.57 -2.84
CA LYS A 43 -4.26 -11.67 -2.81
C LYS A 43 -2.83 -11.17 -3.06
N ALA A 44 -2.65 -10.23 -3.97
CA ALA A 44 -1.35 -9.62 -4.24
C ALA A 44 -0.83 -8.84 -3.03
N ILE A 45 -1.68 -8.02 -2.38
CA ILE A 45 -1.35 -7.31 -1.15
C ILE A 45 -0.87 -8.31 -0.08
N GLU A 46 -1.64 -9.36 0.19
CA GLU A 46 -1.27 -10.36 1.21
C GLU A 46 0.05 -11.07 0.90
N LYS A 47 0.34 -11.34 -0.38
CA LYS A 47 1.62 -11.93 -0.79
C LYS A 47 2.77 -10.94 -0.64
N CYS A 48 2.61 -9.71 -1.11
CA CYS A 48 3.64 -8.67 -1.01
C CYS A 48 3.95 -8.29 0.44
N CYS A 49 2.94 -8.30 1.31
CA CYS A 49 3.11 -8.11 2.75
C CYS A 49 3.88 -9.25 3.44
N LYS A 50 3.87 -10.46 2.88
CA LYS A 50 4.67 -11.60 3.39
C LYS A 50 6.07 -11.64 2.79
N GLU A 51 6.21 -11.20 1.54
CA GLU A 51 7.47 -11.22 0.80
C GLU A 51 8.40 -10.08 1.22
N ILE A 52 7.84 -8.90 1.51
CA ILE A 52 8.60 -7.72 1.91
C ILE A 52 8.60 -7.64 3.43
N PRO A 53 9.76 -7.71 4.11
CA PRO A 53 9.80 -7.56 5.55
C PRO A 53 9.41 -6.14 5.97
N ALA A 54 8.83 -6.01 7.17
CA ALA A 54 8.62 -4.72 7.81
C ALA A 54 9.94 -3.91 7.82
N PRO A 55 9.92 -2.61 7.51
CA PRO A 55 8.77 -1.70 7.47
C PRO A 55 7.97 -1.66 6.15
N HIS A 56 8.13 -2.62 5.22
CA HIS A 56 7.39 -2.66 3.95
C HIS A 56 7.58 -1.39 3.09
N PRO A 57 8.79 -1.11 2.60
CA PRO A 57 9.04 0.05 1.75
C PRO A 57 8.10 0.08 0.53
N ARG A 58 7.46 1.22 0.30
CA ARG A 58 6.38 1.39 -0.68
C ARG A 58 6.83 1.13 -2.11
N GLU A 59 8.04 1.55 -2.47
CA GLU A 59 8.62 1.28 -3.79
C GLU A 59 8.67 -0.23 -4.06
N LYS A 60 9.24 -1.02 -3.13
CA LYS A 60 9.28 -2.48 -3.25
C LYS A 60 7.89 -3.10 -3.25
N PHE A 61 6.97 -2.53 -2.47
CA PHE A 61 5.58 -3.00 -2.42
C PHE A 61 4.88 -2.82 -3.77
N GLU A 62 5.00 -1.65 -4.39
CA GLU A 62 4.45 -1.38 -5.70
C GLU A 62 5.09 -2.23 -6.80
N GLU A 63 6.40 -2.49 -6.73
CA GLU A 63 7.07 -3.43 -7.63
C GLU A 63 6.52 -4.85 -7.49
N CYS A 64 6.36 -5.32 -6.26
CA CYS A 64 5.75 -6.62 -5.98
C CYS A 64 4.31 -6.69 -6.50
N MET A 65 3.48 -5.67 -6.21
CA MET A 65 2.11 -5.56 -6.71
C MET A 65 2.06 -5.62 -8.24
N LYS A 66 2.92 -4.83 -8.93
CA LYS A 66 3.02 -4.84 -10.39
C LYS A 66 3.37 -6.22 -10.93
N LYS A 67 4.30 -6.94 -10.29
CA LYS A 67 4.69 -8.30 -10.68
C LYS A 67 3.53 -9.30 -10.52
N TYR A 68 2.77 -9.22 -9.43
CA TYR A 68 1.62 -10.09 -9.18
C TYR A 68 0.39 -9.74 -10.03
N LEU A 69 0.22 -8.48 -10.43
CA LEU A 69 -0.94 -8.03 -11.20
C LEU A 69 -0.74 -8.12 -12.73
N LYS A 70 0.49 -8.00 -13.24
CA LYS A 70 0.81 -8.14 -14.68
C LYS A 70 0.63 -9.56 -15.24
N ASN A 71 0.57 -10.57 -14.38
CA ASN A 71 0.42 -11.98 -14.75
C ASN A 71 -1.01 -12.46 -14.51
#